data_AF-A0A967Z3R5-F1
#
_entry.id   AF-A0A967Z3R5-F1
#
_cell.length_a   1.000
_cell.length_b   1.000
_cell.length_c   1.000
_cell.angle_alpha   90.00
_cell.angle_beta   90.00
_cell.angle_gamma   90.00
#
_symmetry.space_group_name_H-M   'P 1'
#
loop_
_entity.id
_entity.type
_entity.pdbx_description
1 polymer ?
#
loop_
_entity_poly.entity_id
_entity_poly.type
_entity_poly.pdbx_seq_one_letter_code
_entity_poly.pdbx_strand_id
1 'polypeptide(L)' 'MSYRLDDQETLPDGITRIATEQVGRALGQLTTGVDDRDEAVHDARKCLKKVRAVLRLVRDEIAG' A
#
# COMPACT_ATOMS: atom_id res chain seq x y z
N MET A 1 -10.22 5.19 -4.57
CA MET A 1 -8.87 4.64 -4.79
C MET A 1 -9.00 3.41 -5.67
N SER A 2 -8.92 3.60 -6.99
CA SER A 2 -8.69 2.48 -7.90
C SER A 2 -7.21 2.15 -7.88
N TYR A 3 -6.86 0.90 -7.57
CA TYR A 3 -5.52 0.39 -7.90
C TYR A 3 -5.49 0.20 -9.39
N ARG A 4 -4.61 0.93 -10.08
CA ARG A 4 -4.45 0.81 -11.52
C ARG A 4 -2.98 0.61 -11.82
N LEU A 5 -2.71 -0.43 -12.60
CA LEU A 5 -1.45 -0.59 -13.30
C LEU A 5 -1.48 0.33 -14.51
N ASP A 6 -0.38 1.02 -14.76
CA ASP A 6 -0.19 1.80 -15.98
C ASP A 6 0.20 0.84 -17.12
N ASP A 7 -0.30 1.09 -18.32
CA ASP A 7 0.05 0.29 -19.49
C ASP A 7 1.50 0.59 -19.97
N GLN A 8 2.11 1.67 -19.46
CA GLN A 8 3.48 2.09 -19.76
C GLN A 8 4.51 1.60 -18.72
N GLU A 9 4.10 0.96 -17.62
CA GLU A 9 5.02 0.44 -16.60
C GLU A 9 5.14 -1.09 -16.66
N THR A 10 6.27 -1.63 -16.21
CA THR A 10 6.38 -3.08 -16.06
C THR A 10 5.54 -3.56 -14.87
N LEU A 11 5.07 -4.81 -14.92
CA LEU A 11 4.30 -5.39 -13.83
C LEU A 11 5.05 -5.33 -12.47
N PRO A 12 6.36 -5.69 -12.38
CA PRO A 12 7.12 -5.52 -11.13
C PRO A 12 7.17 -4.08 -10.62
N ASP A 13 7.34 -3.09 -11.52
CA ASP A 13 7.39 -1.68 -11.15
C ASP A 13 6.04 -1.19 -10.62
N GLY A 14 4.95 -1.53 -11.31
CA GLY A 14 3.60 -1.15 -10.89
C GLY A 14 3.19 -1.76 -9.54
N ILE A 15 3.55 -3.02 -9.29
CA ILE A 15 3.32 -3.68 -8.00
C ILE A 15 4.13 -2.99 -6.89
N THR A 16 5.41 -2.70 -7.14
CA THR A 16 6.29 -2.00 -6.21
C THR A 16 5.77 -0.60 -5.90
N ARG A 17 5.34 0.15 -6.92
CA ARG A 17 4.73 1.49 -6.79
C ARG A 17 3.48 1.44 -5.93
N ILE A 18 2.53 0.55 -6.24
CA ILE A 18 1.27 0.41 -5.49
C ILE A 18 1.54 0.08 -4.01
N ALA A 19 2.44 -0.85 -3.73
CA ALA A 19 2.80 -1.21 -2.37
C ALA A 19 3.42 -0.02 -1.62
N THR A 20 4.37 0.68 -2.26
CA THR A 20 5.08 1.83 -1.67
C THR A 20 4.13 3.01 -1.42
N GLU A 21 3.19 3.28 -2.32
CA GLU A 21 2.15 4.30 -2.11
C GLU A 21 1.30 4.00 -0.87
N GLN A 22 0.94 2.73 -0.61
CA GLN A 22 0.20 2.39 0.60
C GLN A 22 1.05 2.56 1.87
N VAL A 23 2.34 2.23 1.80
CA VAL A 23 3.27 2.46 2.92
C VAL A 23 3.40 3.95 3.21
N GLY A 24 3.61 4.78 2.18
CA GLY A 24 3.66 6.24 2.32
C GLY A 24 2.38 6.82 2.91
N ARG A 25 1.21 6.32 2.50
CA ARG A 25 -0.07 6.71 3.10
C ARG A 25 -0.18 6.30 4.57
N ALA A 26 0.21 5.06 4.90
CA ALA A 26 0.20 4.60 6.29
C ALA A 26 1.08 5.49 7.18
N LEU A 27 2.27 5.88 6.69
CA LEU A 27 3.15 6.83 7.37
C LEU A 27 2.46 8.18 7.53
N GLY A 28 1.88 8.75 6.47
CA GLY A 28 1.16 10.02 6.52
C GLY A 28 0.04 10.04 7.57
N GLN A 29 -0.75 8.95 7.67
CA GLN A 29 -1.79 8.82 8.70
C GLN A 29 -1.21 8.86 10.13
N LEU A 30 -0.01 8.31 10.33
CA LEU A 30 0.62 8.23 11.65
C LEU A 30 1.43 9.47 12.02
N THR A 31 1.84 10.29 11.05
CA THR A 31 2.80 11.37 11.28
C THR A 31 2.23 12.78 11.16
N THR A 32 1.11 12.99 10.45
CA THR A 32 0.63 14.33 10.11
C THR A 32 -0.65 14.68 10.86
N GLY A 33 -0.61 15.72 11.70
CA GLY A 33 -1.82 16.37 12.25
C GLY A 33 -2.81 15.41 12.91
N VAL A 34 -2.31 14.49 13.75
CA VAL A 34 -3.14 13.44 14.36
C VAL A 34 -3.99 14.05 15.47
N ASP A 35 -5.19 14.50 15.10
CA ASP A 35 -6.20 14.96 16.05
C ASP A 35 -6.89 13.76 16.75
N ASP A 36 -7.11 12.66 16.01
CA ASP A 36 -7.62 11.39 16.52
C ASP A 36 -6.64 10.23 16.24
N ARG A 37 -6.05 9.71 17.32
CA ARG A 37 -5.05 8.64 17.25
C ARG A 37 -5.63 7.28 16.86
N ASP A 38 -6.85 6.97 17.28
CA ASP A 38 -7.47 5.68 17.01
C ASP A 38 -7.89 5.60 15.54
N GLU A 39 -8.41 6.69 14.99
CA GLU A 39 -8.71 6.81 13.55
C GLU A 39 -7.43 6.71 12.71
N ALA A 40 -6.38 7.44 13.06
CA ALA A 40 -5.08 7.37 12.39
C ALA A 40 -4.50 5.94 12.36
N VAL A 41 -4.55 5.22 13.48
CA VAL A 41 -4.10 3.82 13.55
C VAL A 41 -4.98 2.92 12.71
N HIS A 42 -6.30 3.11 12.73
CA HIS A 42 -7.23 2.31 11.92
C HIS A 42 -6.98 2.48 10.42
N ASP A 43 -6.75 3.71 9.97
CA ASP A 43 -6.48 4.00 8.56
C ASP A 43 -5.09 3.56 8.11
N ALA A 44 -4.08 3.68 8.96
CA ALA A 44 -2.77 3.05 8.73
C ALA A 44 -2.92 1.53 8.59
N ARG A 45 -3.70 0.87 9.46
CA ARG A 45 -3.98 -0.57 9.36
C ARG A 45 -4.72 -0.94 8.08
N LYS A 46 -5.65 -0.11 7.58
CA LYS A 46 -6.28 -0.33 6.27
C LYS A 46 -5.24 -0.33 5.16
N CYS A 47 -4.31 0.63 5.15
CA CYS A 47 -3.23 0.70 4.17
C CYS A 47 -2.35 -0.57 4.20
N LEU A 48 -1.95 -1.02 5.39
CA LEU A 48 -1.15 -2.24 5.54
C LEU A 48 -1.90 -3.52 5.10
N LYS A 49 -3.20 -3.61 5.35
CA LYS A 49 -4.03 -4.72 4.84
C LYS A 49 -4.00 -4.78 3.32
N LYS A 50 -3.96 -3.63 2.65
CA LYS A 50 -3.88 -3.51 1.19
C LYS A 50 -2.50 -3.91 0.66
N VAL A 51 -1.41 -3.46 1.30
CA VAL A 51 -0.04 -3.93 0.99
C VAL A 51 0.03 -5.45 1.05
N ARG A 52 -0.47 -6.05 2.14
CA ARG A 52 -0.50 -7.50 2.30
C ARG A 52 -1.30 -8.21 1.20
N ALA A 53 -2.41 -7.62 0.77
CA ALA A 53 -3.20 -8.19 -0.33
C ALA A 53 -2.41 -8.19 -1.65
N VAL A 54 -1.75 -7.08 -1.99
CA VAL A 54 -0.90 -6.98 -3.19
C VAL A 54 0.23 -8.00 -3.14
N LEU A 55 0.99 -8.06 -2.06
CA LEU A 55 2.09 -9.04 -1.90
C LEU A 55 1.61 -10.49 -1.96
N ARG A 56 0.36 -10.75 -1.55
CA ARG A 56 -0.23 -12.09 -1.65
C ARG A 56 -0.57 -12.45 -3.10
N LEU A 57 -0.99 -11.48 -3.92
CA LEU A 57 -1.32 -11.72 -5.34
C LEU A 57 -0.10 -12.09 -6.17
N VAL A 58 1.07 -11.52 -5.84
CA VAL A 58 2.33 -11.74 -6.58
C VAL A 58 3.27 -12.72 -5.89
N ARG A 59 2.80 -13.41 -4.83
CA ARG A 59 3.65 -14.26 -3.99
C ARG A 59 4.45 -15.27 -4.81
N ASP A 60 3.78 -15.94 -5.73
CA ASP A 60 4.36 -17.05 -6.49
C ASP A 60 5.42 -16.57 -7.50
N GLU A 61 5.38 -15.28 -7.88
CA GLU A 61 6.37 -14.63 -8.75
C GLU A 61 7.61 -14.12 -7.99
N ILE A 62 7.51 -13.90 -6.67
CA ILE A 62 8.60 -13.36 -5.84
C ILE A 62 9.29 -14.46 -5.02
N ALA A 63 8.57 -15.53 -4.69
CA ALA A 63 9.06 -16.63 -3.85
C ALA A 63 9.55 -17.86 -4.65
N GLY A 64 9.75 -17.70 -5.97
CA GLY A 64 10.32 -18.70 -6.87
C GLY A 64 11.84 -18.75 -6.85
#